data_AF-A0A969KYK4-F1
#
_entry.id   AF-A0A969KYK4-F1
#
_cell.length_a   1.000
_cell.length_b   1.000
_cell.length_c   1.000
_cell.angle_alpha   90.00
_cell.angle_beta   90.00
_cell.angle_gamma   90.00
#
_symmetry.space_group_name_H-M   'P 1'
#
loop_
_entity.id
_entity.type
_entity.pdbx_description
1 polymer ?
#
loop_
_entity_poly.entity_id
_entity_poly.type
_entity_poly.pdbx_seq_one_letter_code
_entity_poly.pdbx_strand_id
1 'polypeptide(L)' 'MTYSNVADLTVDELKNLIREVVSQTILEIFGDPDEGLELQDEIKDRLHRSLAATQTGAKLTSAQDVAAKLGLEW' A
#
# COMPACT_ATOMS: atom_id res chain seq x y z
N MET A 1 -2.35 25.08 -30.05
CA MET A 1 -1.95 24.51 -28.75
C MET A 1 -0.98 25.48 -28.12
N THR A 2 -1.28 25.96 -26.92
CA THR A 2 -0.35 26.82 -26.18
C THR A 2 0.65 25.91 -25.49
N TYR A 3 1.92 25.96 -25.91
CA TYR A 3 2.99 25.22 -25.25
C TYR A 3 3.56 26.09 -24.14
N SER A 4 3.74 25.52 -22.95
CA SER A 4 4.45 26.17 -21.84
C SER A 4 5.91 25.72 -21.87
N ASN A 5 6.86 26.65 -21.78
CA ASN A 5 8.28 26.28 -21.73
C ASN A 5 8.68 26.00 -20.29
N VAL A 6 9.63 25.08 -20.09
CA VAL A 6 10.19 24.81 -18.75
C VAL A 6 10.82 26.07 -18.15
N ALA A 7 11.35 26.96 -19.00
CA ALA A 7 11.91 28.24 -18.58
C ALA A 7 10.88 29.21 -17.99
N ASP A 8 9.58 28.96 -18.19
CA ASP A 8 8.50 29.79 -17.65
C ASP A 8 8.15 29.42 -16.19
N LEU A 9 8.72 28.32 -15.66
CA LEU A 9 8.51 27.89 -14.28
C LEU A 9 9.34 28.71 -13.29
N THR A 10 8.75 29.04 -12.16
CA THR A 10 9.49 29.46 -10.98
C THR A 10 10.33 28.30 -10.42
N VAL A 11 11.33 28.64 -9.61
CA VAL A 11 12.19 27.65 -8.95
C VAL A 11 11.39 26.67 -8.09
N ASP A 12 10.35 27.14 -7.40
CA ASP A 12 9.54 26.30 -6.53
C ASP A 12 8.61 25.38 -7.32
N GLU A 13 8.04 25.86 -8.44
CA GLU A 13 7.27 25.00 -9.36
C GLU A 13 8.16 23.91 -9.97
N LEU A 14 9.38 24.25 -10.38
CA LEU A 14 10.33 23.25 -10.90
C LEU A 14 10.70 22.22 -9.82
N LYS A 15 10.96 22.64 -8.58
CA LYS A 15 11.25 21.70 -7.47
C LYS A 15 10.07 20.77 -7.20
N ASN A 16 8.85 21.28 -7.25
CA ASN A 16 7.65 20.48 -7.03
C ASN A 16 7.46 19.46 -8.16
N LEU A 17 7.63 19.87 -9.42
CA LEU A 17 7.58 18.97 -10.57
C LEU A 17 8.62 17.85 -10.44
N ILE A 18 9.87 18.18 -10.07
CA ILE A 18 10.92 17.17 -9.87
C ILE A 18 10.53 16.21 -8.73
N ARG A 19 10.03 16.74 -7.61
CA ARG A 19 9.61 15.91 -6.47
C ARG A 19 8.50 14.94 -6.88
N GLU A 20 7.51 15.41 -7.63
CA GLU A 20 6.40 14.60 -8.11
C GLU A 20 6.90 13.46 -9.00
N VAL A 21 7.71 13.78 -10.02
CA VAL A 21 8.28 12.78 -10.93
C VAL A 21 9.13 11.76 -10.18
N VAL A 22 9.99 12.20 -9.25
CA VAL A 22 10.81 11.28 -8.44
C VAL A 22 9.93 10.38 -7.56
N SER A 23 8.88 10.94 -6.95
CA SER A 23 7.96 10.16 -6.11
C SER A 23 7.23 9.11 -6.94
N GLN A 24 6.77 9.49 -8.14
CA GLN A 24 6.16 8.56 -9.10
C GLN A 24 7.15 7.46 -9.50
N THR A 25 8.39 7.81 -9.88
CA THR A 25 9.40 6.81 -10.25
C THR A 25 9.73 5.86 -9.11
N ILE A 26 9.81 6.37 -7.87
CA ILE A 26 10.02 5.53 -6.69
C ILE A 26 8.85 4.58 -6.49
N LEU A 27 7.60 5.06 -6.61
CA LEU A 27 6.41 4.21 -6.52
C LEU A 27 6.35 3.16 -7.64
N GLU A 28 6.80 3.49 -8.84
CA GLU A 28 6.85 2.53 -9.95
C GLU A 28 7.92 1.45 -9.75
N ILE A 29 9.06 1.79 -9.12
CA ILE A 29 10.17 0.84 -8.89
C ILE A 29 9.98 0.03 -7.60
N PHE A 30 9.45 0.67 -6.56
CA PHE A 30 9.33 0.14 -5.19
C PHE A 30 7.87 0.06 -4.72
N GLY A 31 6.93 0.04 -5.65
CA GLY A 31 5.52 -0.20 -5.36
C GLY A 31 5.28 -1.56 -4.74
N ASP A 32 4.05 -1.82 -4.29
CA ASP A 32 3.70 -3.11 -3.73
C ASP A 32 3.90 -4.21 -4.80
N PRO A 33 4.85 -5.13 -4.62
CA PRO A 33 5.13 -6.17 -5.61
C PRO A 33 3.94 -7.13 -5.81
N ASP A 34 3.01 -7.16 -4.86
CA ASP A 34 1.82 -8.00 -4.90
C ASP A 34 0.60 -7.27 -5.50
N GLU A 35 0.73 -6.00 -5.91
CA GLU A 35 -0.37 -5.23 -6.48
C GLU A 35 -0.94 -5.90 -7.74
N GLY A 36 -2.25 -6.11 -7.74
CA GLY A 36 -2.96 -6.75 -8.85
C GLY A 36 -2.82 -8.28 -8.93
N LEU A 37 -2.11 -8.92 -8.00
CA LEU A 37 -2.05 -10.38 -7.92
C LEU A 37 -3.33 -10.97 -7.30
N GLU A 38 -3.72 -12.14 -7.79
CA GLU A 38 -4.77 -12.93 -7.15
C GLU A 38 -4.24 -13.79 -6.00
N LEU A 39 -5.06 -13.98 -4.98
CA LEU A 39 -4.74 -14.93 -3.91
C LEU A 39 -4.69 -16.36 -4.45
N GLN A 40 -3.66 -17.10 -4.05
CA GLN A 40 -3.57 -18.54 -4.29
C GLN A 40 -4.72 -19.27 -3.57
N ASP A 41 -5.17 -20.39 -4.15
CA ASP A 41 -6.32 -21.14 -3.64
C ASP A 41 -6.11 -21.61 -2.20
N GLU A 42 -4.89 -22.00 -1.82
CA GLU A 42 -4.57 -22.38 -0.43
C GLU A 42 -4.84 -21.22 0.56
N ILE A 43 -4.49 -19.99 0.17
CA ILE A 43 -4.69 -18.80 1.00
C ILE A 43 -6.19 -18.48 1.08
N LYS A 44 -6.91 -18.55 -0.05
CA LYS A 44 -8.37 -18.38 -0.11
C LYS A 44 -9.06 -19.36 0.84
N ASP A 45 -8.73 -20.65 0.75
CA ASP A 45 -9.31 -21.70 1.58
C ASP A 45 -9.02 -21.50 3.06
N ARG A 46 -7.80 -21.09 3.41
CA ARG A 46 -7.43 -20.78 4.79
C ARG A 46 -8.22 -19.59 5.34
N LEU A 47 -8.41 -18.54 4.53
CA LEU A 47 -9.23 -17.39 4.91
C LEU A 47 -10.69 -17.77 5.11
N HIS A 48 -11.27 -18.58 4.23
CA HIS A 48 -12.64 -19.08 4.38
C HIS A 48 -12.82 -19.84 5.69
N ARG A 49 -11.89 -20.74 6.05
CA ARG A 49 -11.92 -21.45 7.34
C ARG A 49 -11.83 -20.50 8.53
N SER A 50 -10.96 -19.50 8.47
CA SER A 50 -10.79 -18.50 9.53
C SER A 50 -12.05 -17.65 9.73
N LEU A 51 -12.68 -17.22 8.63
CA LEU A 51 -13.93 -16.45 8.66
C LEU A 51 -15.08 -17.27 9.25
N ALA A 52 -15.23 -18.52 8.80
CA ALA A 52 -16.24 -19.42 9.35
C ALA A 52 -16.04 -19.66 10.85
N ALA A 53 -14.81 -19.92 11.29
CA ALA A 53 -14.48 -20.09 12.71
C ALA A 53 -14.88 -18.85 13.53
N THR A 54 -14.57 -17.65 13.03
CA THR A 54 -14.95 -16.39 13.66
C THR A 54 -16.46 -16.25 13.79
N GLN A 55 -17.22 -16.57 12.75
CA GLN A 55 -18.69 -16.54 12.76
C GLN A 55 -19.29 -17.52 13.78
N THR A 56 -18.62 -18.64 14.02
CA THR A 56 -19.03 -19.63 15.04
C THR A 56 -18.56 -19.29 16.46
N GLY A 57 -18.01 -18.09 16.68
CA GLY A 57 -17.60 -17.61 18.01
C GLY A 57 -16.20 -18.04 18.43
N ALA A 58 -15.31 -18.35 17.49
CA ALA A 58 -13.91 -18.61 17.80
C ALA A 58 -13.28 -17.41 18.53
N LYS A 59 -12.35 -17.71 19.43
CA LYS A 59 -11.63 -16.69 20.20
C LYS A 59 -10.79 -15.83 19.27
N LEU A 60 -11.10 -14.53 19.23
CA LEU A 60 -10.32 -13.53 18.51
C LEU A 60 -9.23 -12.94 19.41
N THR A 61 -8.19 -12.41 18.76
CA THR A 61 -7.16 -11.59 19.41
C THR A 61 -7.31 -10.18 18.85
N SER A 62 -7.22 -9.15 19.70
CA SER A 62 -7.31 -7.79 19.20
C SER A 62 -6.10 -7.46 18.32
N ALA A 63 -6.29 -6.60 17.32
CA ALA A 63 -5.19 -6.22 16.44
C ALA A 63 -4.07 -5.48 17.20
N GLN A 64 -4.42 -4.71 18.24
CA GLN A 64 -3.47 -4.09 19.14
C GLN A 64 -2.61 -5.12 19.90
N ASP A 65 -3.21 -6.20 20.41
CA ASP A 65 -2.46 -7.27 21.08
C ASP A 65 -1.52 -8.01 20.12
N VAL A 66 -1.93 -8.18 18.85
CA VAL A 66 -1.09 -8.78 17.80
C VAL A 66 0.08 -7.86 17.49
N ALA A 67 -0.17 -6.57 17.28
CA ALA A 67 0.87 -5.58 17.01
C ALA A 67 1.90 -5.51 18.15
N ALA A 68 1.44 -5.45 19.40
CA ALA A 68 2.30 -5.45 20.58
C ALA A 68 3.20 -6.71 20.65
N LYS A 69 2.67 -7.89 20.32
CA LYS A 69 3.47 -9.14 20.27
C LYS A 69 4.52 -9.14 19.16
N LEU A 70 4.26 -8.44 18.06
CA LEU A 70 5.14 -8.37 16.90
C LEU A 70 6.09 -7.17 16.94
N GLY A 71 6.00 -6.31 17.96
CA GLY A 71 6.78 -5.08 18.04
C GLY A 71 6.39 -4.04 16.98
N LEU A 72 5.13 -4.07 16.53
CA LEU A 72 4.57 -3.15 15.55
C LEU A 72 3.76 -2.06 16.26
N GLU A 73 3.74 -0.85 15.69
CA GLU A 73 2.81 0.20 16.12
C GLU A 73 1.41 -0.04 15.52
N TRP A 74 0.36 0.26 16.30
CA TRP A 74 -1.04 0.08 15.95
C TRP A 74 -1.83 1.37 16.09
#